data_AF-A0A935NU24-F1
#
_entry.id   AF-A0A935NU24-F1
#
_cell.length_a   1.000
_cell.length_b   1.000
_cell.length_c   1.000
_cell.angle_alpha   90.00
_cell.angle_beta   90.00
_cell.angle_gamma   90.00
#
_symmetry.space_group_name_H-M   'P 1'
#
loop_
_entity.id
_entity.type
_entity.pdbx_description
1 polymer ?
#
loop_
_entity_poly.entity_id
_entity_poly.type
_entity_poly.pdbx_seq_one_letter_code
_entity_poly.pdbx_strand_id
1 'polypeptide(L)'
;MGPRRPRGDDLPPDAALGRRRGQRARRAHVALILSAALVACEQTSLAPDAGLPDAGDGPGTCTELPSEGLWATFRVATTPVRHFRALLTRPAAIASALDGWARHTTPTIPMGELRCRAPVGWNCGWRWHQDPSSVEIVEAAIELCDGAPPITDADCDALSAFAEGLWCPWMAQLVELRDCRAGAACELVPR
;
A
#
# COMPACT_ATOMS: atom_id res chain seq x y z
N MET A 1 46.01 -29.69 4.75
CA MET A 1 46.48 -29.48 6.13
C MET A 1 46.29 -28.01 6.47
N GLY A 2 45.12 -27.65 6.99
CA GLY A 2 44.78 -26.28 7.41
C GLY A 2 44.18 -26.35 8.80
N PRO A 3 44.57 -25.46 9.75
CA PRO A 3 44.26 -25.64 11.16
C PRO A 3 42.78 -25.40 11.48
N ARG A 4 42.21 -26.29 12.29
CA ARG A 4 40.86 -26.19 12.89
C ARG A 4 40.88 -25.31 14.15
N ARG A 5 39.87 -24.42 14.25
CA ARG A 5 39.10 -23.89 15.41
C ARG A 5 39.87 -23.42 16.68
N PRO A 6 39.31 -22.42 17.40
CA PRO A 6 38.43 -22.79 18.53
C PRO A 6 37.04 -22.12 18.51
N ARG A 7 36.07 -22.84 19.10
CA ARG A 7 34.79 -22.33 19.63
C ARG A 7 35.09 -21.62 20.96
N GLY A 8 34.39 -20.53 21.24
CA GLY A 8 34.34 -19.91 22.57
C GLY A 8 32.90 -19.82 23.03
N ASP A 9 32.43 -20.89 23.65
CA ASP A 9 31.38 -20.83 24.68
C ASP A 9 32.14 -20.67 26.00
N ASP A 10 31.83 -19.64 26.81
CA ASP A 10 31.87 -19.70 28.28
C ASP A 10 31.38 -18.37 28.91
N LEU A 11 30.25 -18.50 29.60
CA LEU A 11 29.58 -17.59 30.54
C LEU A 11 30.47 -17.32 31.79
N PRO A 12 30.26 -16.25 32.60
CA PRO A 12 29.19 -16.27 33.61
C PRO A 12 28.47 -14.94 33.94
N PRO A 13 27.34 -15.03 34.66
CA PRO A 13 26.47 -13.91 35.05
C PRO A 13 26.90 -13.32 36.39
N ASP A 14 26.52 -12.06 36.68
CA ASP A 14 26.19 -11.70 38.06
C ASP A 14 25.54 -10.32 38.23
N ALA A 15 24.75 -10.26 39.31
CA ALA A 15 24.38 -9.09 40.11
C ALA A 15 23.33 -8.12 39.55
N ALA A 16 22.30 -7.70 40.29
CA ALA A 16 21.89 -8.00 41.66
C ALA A 16 20.45 -7.53 41.89
N LEU A 17 19.72 -8.26 42.72
CA LEU A 17 18.49 -7.81 43.37
C LEU A 17 18.76 -6.59 44.27
N GLY A 18 17.91 -5.58 44.16
CA GLY A 18 17.82 -4.46 45.09
C GLY A 18 16.37 -4.16 45.49
N ARG A 19 15.82 -4.90 46.46
CA ARG A 19 14.64 -4.48 47.23
C ARG A 19 15.04 -3.32 48.15
N ARG A 20 14.24 -2.26 48.29
CA ARG A 20 13.86 -1.69 49.61
C ARG A 20 12.50 -0.97 49.56
N ARG A 21 11.65 -1.39 50.50
CA ARG A 21 10.39 -0.76 50.93
C ARG A 21 10.68 0.50 51.76
N GLY A 22 9.75 1.44 51.79
CA GLY A 22 9.80 2.55 52.75
C GLY A 22 8.58 3.48 52.67
N GLN A 23 7.52 3.10 53.37
CA GLN A 23 6.36 3.95 53.68
C GLN A 23 6.77 5.22 54.44
N ARG A 24 6.05 6.32 54.25
CA ARG A 24 5.25 6.95 55.33
C ARG A 24 4.39 8.10 54.83
N ALA A 25 3.12 8.00 55.23
CA ALA A 25 2.06 8.96 55.02
C ALA A 25 2.29 10.26 55.82
N ARG A 26 1.84 11.38 55.25
CA ARG A 26 1.30 12.51 56.02
C ARG A 26 0.02 12.98 55.32
N ARG A 27 -1.10 12.80 56.03
CA ARG A 27 -2.41 13.41 55.73
C ARG A 27 -2.41 14.82 56.31
N ALA A 28 -3.00 15.79 55.60
CA ALA A 28 -4.07 16.64 56.12
C ALA A 28 -4.51 17.69 55.07
N HIS A 29 -5.76 17.52 54.65
CA HIS A 29 -6.79 18.55 54.41
C HIS A 29 -6.45 19.81 53.63
N VAL A 30 -6.95 19.88 52.39
CA VAL A 30 -7.61 21.09 51.86
C VAL A 30 -8.84 20.67 51.03
N ALA A 31 -9.84 21.54 51.12
CA ALA A 31 -11.25 21.44 50.81
C ALA A 31 -11.67 21.06 49.38
N LEU A 32 -12.94 20.62 49.34
CA LEU A 32 -13.87 20.56 48.22
C LEU A 32 -13.55 21.47 47.03
N ILE A 33 -13.54 20.89 45.83
CA ILE A 33 -14.29 21.42 44.68
C ILE A 33 -14.95 20.23 43.98
N LEU A 34 -16.28 20.12 44.12
CA LEU A 34 -17.11 19.31 43.23
C LEU A 34 -17.11 20.01 41.87
N SER A 35 -16.30 19.51 40.93
CA SER A 35 -16.47 19.79 39.51
C SER A 35 -16.66 18.46 38.80
N ALA A 36 -17.93 18.06 38.66
CA ALA A 36 -18.34 17.08 37.68
C ALA A 36 -18.16 17.70 36.28
N ALA A 37 -16.92 17.74 35.81
CA ALA A 37 -16.67 17.89 34.39
C ALA A 37 -16.93 16.52 33.76
N LEU A 38 -18.17 16.32 33.31
CA LEU A 38 -18.45 15.41 32.21
C LEU A 38 -17.49 15.82 31.09
N VAL A 39 -16.35 15.13 30.99
CA VAL A 39 -15.63 15.05 29.73
C VAL A 39 -16.58 14.30 28.82
N ALA A 40 -17.41 15.07 28.12
CA ALA A 40 -17.98 14.62 26.87
C ALA A 40 -16.76 14.25 26.03
N CYS A 41 -16.46 12.95 26.02
CA CYS A 41 -15.74 12.36 24.94
C CYS A 41 -16.67 12.59 23.75
N GLU A 42 -16.52 13.73 23.08
CA GLU A 42 -17.05 13.92 21.74
C GLU A 42 -16.30 12.88 20.91
N GLN A 43 -16.86 11.67 20.95
CA GLN A 43 -16.66 10.68 19.94
C GLN A 43 -17.23 11.34 18.69
N THR A 44 -16.37 12.07 17.98
CA THR A 44 -16.52 12.18 16.54
C THR A 44 -16.42 10.75 16.04
N SER A 45 -17.57 10.08 16.03
CA SER A 45 -17.83 8.94 15.19
C SER A 45 -17.50 9.46 13.79
N LEU A 46 -16.30 9.11 13.30
CA LEU A 46 -16.13 9.01 11.86
C LEU A 46 -17.11 7.92 11.46
N ALA A 47 -18.23 8.34 10.89
CA ALA A 47 -19.08 7.47 10.12
C ALA A 47 -18.19 6.76 9.08
N PRO A 48 -18.29 5.43 8.92
CA PRO A 48 -17.87 4.80 7.68
C PRO A 48 -18.96 5.06 6.64
N ASP A 49 -19.04 6.29 6.12
CA ASP A 49 -19.61 6.51 4.79
C ASP A 49 -18.44 6.35 3.80
N ALA A 50 -18.32 5.20 3.13
CA ALA A 50 -19.10 4.87 1.94
C ALA A 50 -18.85 5.88 0.80
N GLY A 51 -17.59 5.99 0.39
CA GLY A 51 -17.18 6.67 -0.83
C GLY A 51 -15.70 6.45 -1.04
N LEU A 52 -15.34 5.53 -1.94
CA LEU A 52 -13.99 5.44 -2.49
C LEU A 52 -13.55 6.85 -2.90
N PRO A 53 -12.37 7.36 -2.49
CA PRO A 53 -11.83 8.52 -3.17
C PRO A 53 -11.68 8.19 -4.66
N ASP A 54 -11.94 9.18 -5.51
CA ASP A 54 -11.85 9.19 -6.98
C ASP A 54 -10.50 8.71 -7.58
N ALA A 55 -9.60 8.07 -6.83
CA ALA A 55 -8.17 8.00 -7.11
C ALA A 55 -7.74 7.11 -8.30
N GLY A 56 -8.10 7.51 -9.51
CA GLY A 56 -7.37 7.33 -10.76
C GLY A 56 -7.26 8.74 -11.35
N ASP A 57 -6.12 9.41 -11.18
CA ASP A 57 -6.06 10.87 -11.29
C ASP A 57 -5.93 11.38 -12.75
N GLY A 58 -6.87 10.94 -13.59
CA GLY A 58 -7.22 11.56 -14.86
C GLY A 58 -8.67 12.09 -14.83
N PRO A 59 -9.21 12.68 -15.92
CA PRO A 59 -10.46 13.47 -15.88
C PRO A 59 -11.78 12.69 -15.66
N GLY A 60 -11.76 11.42 -15.28
CA GLY A 60 -12.95 10.54 -15.27
C GLY A 60 -13.11 9.76 -13.98
N THR A 61 -14.35 9.33 -13.69
CA THR A 61 -14.73 8.59 -12.47
C THR A 61 -14.75 7.08 -12.69
N CYS A 62 -14.47 6.28 -11.66
CA CYS A 62 -14.55 4.81 -11.73
C CYS A 62 -16.00 4.37 -11.63
N THR A 63 -16.50 3.74 -12.69
CA THR A 63 -17.91 3.36 -12.83
C THR A 63 -18.13 1.86 -12.72
N GLU A 64 -17.06 1.05 -12.69
CA GLU A 64 -17.15 -0.40 -12.67
C GLU A 64 -16.05 -1.02 -11.80
N LEU A 65 -16.45 -1.91 -10.89
CA LEU A 65 -15.55 -2.75 -10.13
C LEU A 65 -15.21 -4.00 -10.95
N PRO A 66 -13.95 -4.46 -10.97
CA PRO A 66 -13.63 -5.76 -11.55
C PRO A 66 -14.39 -6.90 -10.84
N SER A 67 -14.70 -7.96 -11.58
CA SER A 67 -15.35 -9.17 -11.05
C SER A 67 -14.38 -10.30 -10.69
N GLU A 68 -13.09 -10.08 -10.90
CA GLU A 68 -12.03 -11.07 -10.67
C GLU A 68 -10.72 -10.40 -10.26
N GLY A 69 -9.74 -11.19 -9.83
CA GLY A 69 -8.41 -10.71 -9.50
C GLY A 69 -8.35 -9.75 -8.30
N LEU A 70 -7.22 -9.06 -8.17
CA LEU A 70 -7.08 -7.97 -7.21
C LEU A 70 -7.13 -6.62 -7.92
N TRP A 71 -7.90 -5.68 -7.37
CA TRP A 71 -7.93 -4.31 -7.83
C TRP A 71 -6.99 -3.47 -6.97
N ALA A 72 -5.88 -3.05 -7.57
CA ALA A 72 -4.76 -2.42 -6.87
C ALA A 72 -4.68 -0.94 -7.25
N THR A 73 -4.74 -0.05 -6.26
CA THR A 73 -4.54 1.39 -6.45
C THR A 73 -3.10 1.75 -6.15
N PHE A 74 -2.44 2.37 -7.13
CA PHE A 74 -1.06 2.81 -7.02
C PHE A 74 -1.00 4.33 -6.94
N ARG A 75 -0.28 4.83 -5.95
CA ARG A 75 0.16 6.22 -5.85
C ARG A 75 1.53 6.34 -6.53
N VAL A 76 1.63 7.19 -7.55
CA VAL A 76 2.88 7.49 -8.25
C VAL A 76 3.40 8.85 -7.77
N ALA A 77 4.60 8.88 -7.19
CA ALA A 77 5.21 10.10 -6.64
C ALA A 77 5.73 11.05 -7.76
N THR A 78 4.79 11.68 -8.45
CA THR A 78 4.98 12.76 -9.43
C THR A 78 4.61 14.11 -8.80
N THR A 79 4.79 15.22 -9.53
CA THR A 79 4.33 16.55 -9.09
C THR A 79 3.31 17.13 -10.08
N PRO A 80 2.01 17.25 -9.71
CA PRO A 80 1.40 16.74 -8.49
C PRO A 80 1.41 15.20 -8.44
N VAL A 81 1.17 14.60 -7.28
CA VAL A 81 1.00 13.14 -7.14
C VAL A 81 -0.12 12.66 -8.06
N ARG A 82 -0.01 11.43 -8.56
CA ARG A 82 -1.05 10.81 -9.38
C ARG A 82 -1.37 9.43 -8.87
N HIS A 83 -2.62 9.02 -9.07
CA HIS A 83 -3.07 7.66 -8.85
C HIS A 83 -3.47 7.00 -10.17
N PHE A 84 -3.30 5.69 -10.25
CA PHE A 84 -3.92 4.86 -11.27
C PHE A 84 -4.21 3.49 -10.65
N ARG A 85 -4.99 2.69 -11.36
CA ARG A 85 -5.38 1.35 -10.90
C ARG A 85 -4.92 0.29 -11.89
N ALA A 86 -4.46 -0.83 -11.35
CA ALA A 86 -4.18 -2.03 -12.12
C ALA A 86 -5.08 -3.17 -11.65
N LEU A 87 -5.53 -3.98 -12.60
CA LEU A 87 -6.20 -5.24 -12.31
C LEU A 87 -5.16 -6.36 -12.38
N LEU A 88 -4.98 -7.08 -11.27
CA LEU A 88 -4.03 -8.18 -11.15
C LEU A 88 -4.77 -9.51 -11.29
N THR A 89 -4.61 -10.20 -12.41
CA THR A 89 -5.23 -11.53 -12.63
C THR A 89 -4.24 -12.68 -12.56
N ARG A 90 -2.95 -12.42 -12.79
CA ARG A 90 -1.92 -13.46 -12.71
C ARG A 90 -1.68 -13.94 -11.28
N PRO A 91 -1.63 -15.26 -11.02
CA PRO A 91 -1.37 -15.79 -9.68
C PRO A 91 -0.10 -15.26 -9.01
N ALA A 92 0.99 -15.10 -9.77
CA ALA A 92 2.25 -14.59 -9.25
C ALA A 92 2.18 -13.11 -8.83
N ALA A 93 1.49 -12.28 -9.62
CA ALA A 93 1.29 -10.86 -9.31
C ALA A 93 0.37 -10.69 -8.09
N ILE A 94 -0.71 -11.48 -8.02
CA ILE A 94 -1.61 -11.54 -6.87
C ILE A 94 -0.84 -11.91 -5.60
N ALA A 95 -0.05 -12.98 -5.64
CA ALA A 95 0.75 -13.43 -4.51
C ALA A 95 1.74 -12.35 -4.05
N SER A 96 2.42 -11.71 -4.98
CA SER A 96 3.41 -10.64 -4.70
C SER A 96 2.75 -9.39 -4.10
N ALA A 97 1.59 -8.99 -4.63
CA ALA A 97 0.83 -7.86 -4.09
C ALA A 97 0.35 -8.13 -2.65
N LEU A 98 -0.19 -9.32 -2.38
CA LEU A 98 -0.65 -9.70 -1.04
C LEU A 98 0.51 -9.79 -0.05
N ASP A 99 1.63 -10.38 -0.44
CA ASP A 99 2.81 -10.51 0.42
C ASP A 99 3.39 -9.12 0.75
N GLY A 100 3.60 -8.27 -0.26
CA GLY A 100 4.08 -6.90 -0.06
C GLY A 100 3.13 -6.04 0.78
N TRP A 101 1.82 -6.19 0.56
CA TRP A 101 0.79 -5.52 1.34
C TRP A 101 0.83 -5.91 2.82
N ALA A 102 0.85 -7.22 3.10
CA ALA A 102 0.88 -7.76 4.46
C ALA A 102 2.17 -7.47 5.22
N ARG A 103 3.30 -7.31 4.53
CA ARG A 103 4.59 -6.99 5.15
C ARG A 103 4.83 -5.50 5.34
N HIS A 104 3.93 -4.65 4.88
CA HIS A 104 4.11 -3.20 4.84
C HIS A 104 5.42 -2.75 4.16
N THR A 105 5.88 -3.48 3.14
CA THR A 105 7.11 -3.14 2.40
C THR A 105 6.86 -1.99 1.40
N THR A 106 7.94 -1.40 0.88
CA THR A 106 7.96 -0.31 -0.15
C THR A 106 8.96 -0.69 -1.25
N PRO A 107 8.85 -0.21 -2.51
CA PRO A 107 7.69 -0.08 -3.40
C PRO A 107 7.44 -1.34 -4.24
N THR A 108 6.17 -1.65 -4.49
CA THR A 108 5.69 -2.70 -5.39
C THR A 108 5.41 -2.07 -6.76
N ILE A 109 6.38 -2.09 -7.66
CA ILE A 109 6.26 -1.49 -9.00
C ILE A 109 5.41 -2.43 -9.87
N PRO A 110 4.24 -1.98 -10.36
CA PRO A 110 3.48 -2.75 -11.34
C PRO A 110 4.13 -2.59 -12.72
N MET A 111 4.55 -3.69 -13.32
CA MET A 111 5.15 -3.74 -14.65
C MET A 111 4.25 -4.56 -15.57
N GLY A 112 3.90 -4.04 -16.74
CA GLY A 112 3.03 -4.76 -17.67
C GLY A 112 2.91 -4.07 -19.03
N GLU A 113 2.31 -4.78 -19.99
CA GLU A 113 2.05 -4.26 -21.34
C GLU A 113 1.00 -3.15 -21.31
N LEU A 114 1.22 -2.04 -22.02
CA LEU A 114 0.20 -1.01 -22.21
C LEU A 114 -0.86 -1.40 -23.24
N ARG A 115 -2.11 -1.06 -22.91
CA ARG A 115 -3.25 -1.03 -23.84
C ARG A 115 -3.72 0.42 -23.98
N CYS A 116 -3.53 0.99 -25.17
CA CYS A 116 -3.75 2.42 -25.45
C CYS A 116 -5.09 2.70 -26.11
N ARG A 117 -5.68 3.88 -25.85
CA ARG A 117 -7.04 4.27 -26.29
C ARG A 117 -8.09 3.22 -25.90
N ALA A 118 -7.87 2.55 -24.78
CA ALA A 118 -8.70 1.47 -24.27
C ALA A 118 -9.10 1.82 -22.83
N PRO A 119 -9.97 2.82 -22.63
CA PRO A 119 -10.47 3.14 -21.30
C PRO A 119 -11.24 1.94 -20.75
N VAL A 120 -11.03 1.65 -19.47
CA VAL A 120 -11.68 0.58 -18.73
C VAL A 120 -12.30 1.16 -17.47
N GLY A 121 -13.48 0.68 -17.08
CA GLY A 121 -14.23 1.26 -15.96
C GLY A 121 -13.49 1.25 -14.62
N TRP A 122 -12.51 0.34 -14.46
CA TRP A 122 -11.71 0.14 -13.25
C TRP A 122 -10.40 0.94 -13.21
N ASN A 123 -9.93 1.51 -14.33
CA ASN A 123 -8.78 2.45 -14.38
C ASN A 123 -9.26 3.83 -14.84
N CYS A 124 -10.27 4.35 -14.15
CA CYS A 124 -10.88 5.62 -14.49
C CYS A 124 -9.90 6.78 -14.58
N GLY A 125 -10.31 7.77 -15.38
CA GLY A 125 -9.52 8.95 -15.67
C GLY A 125 -8.46 8.73 -16.74
N TRP A 126 -8.06 7.48 -16.99
CA TRP A 126 -7.03 7.17 -17.98
C TRP A 126 -7.63 6.51 -19.22
N ARG A 127 -7.11 6.87 -20.40
CA ARG A 127 -7.47 6.27 -21.69
C ARG A 127 -6.58 5.08 -22.04
N TRP A 128 -5.86 4.57 -21.05
CA TRP A 128 -4.96 3.45 -21.13
C TRP A 128 -5.11 2.57 -19.89
N HIS A 129 -4.64 1.33 -19.98
CA HIS A 129 -4.46 0.46 -18.83
C HIS A 129 -3.32 -0.52 -19.11
N GLN A 130 -2.78 -1.16 -18.06
CA GLN A 130 -1.90 -2.31 -18.27
C GLN A 130 -2.75 -3.55 -18.56
N ASP A 131 -2.35 -4.39 -19.51
CA ASP A 131 -3.02 -5.67 -19.75
C ASP A 131 -2.97 -6.52 -18.47
N PRO A 132 -4.13 -6.86 -17.87
CA PRO A 132 -4.18 -7.60 -16.61
C PRO A 132 -3.42 -8.93 -16.64
N SER A 133 -3.37 -9.57 -17.82
CA SER A 133 -2.70 -10.84 -18.03
C SER A 133 -1.17 -10.73 -18.14
N SER A 134 -0.63 -9.52 -18.20
CA SER A 134 0.82 -9.25 -18.27
C SER A 134 1.40 -8.70 -16.96
N VAL A 135 0.56 -8.11 -16.09
CA VAL A 135 1.06 -7.35 -14.92
C VAL A 135 1.89 -8.22 -13.98
N GLU A 136 3.10 -7.77 -13.66
CA GLU A 136 4.01 -8.25 -12.64
C GLU A 136 4.12 -7.22 -11.52
N ILE A 137 4.47 -7.67 -10.31
CA ILE A 137 4.84 -6.79 -9.21
C ILE A 137 6.31 -7.02 -8.92
N VAL A 138 7.13 -6.00 -9.10
CA VAL A 138 8.58 -6.09 -8.92
C VAL A 138 9.06 -5.08 -7.88
N GLU A 139 10.14 -5.39 -7.17
CA GLU A 139 10.74 -4.50 -6.15
C GLU A 139 11.72 -3.48 -6.76
N ALA A 140 12.27 -3.82 -7.93
CA ALA A 140 13.15 -2.97 -8.70
C ALA A 140 13.02 -3.33 -10.18
N ALA A 141 13.15 -2.31 -11.04
CA ALA A 141 13.24 -2.48 -12.49
C ALA A 141 14.41 -1.62 -13.01
N ILE A 142 15.17 -2.15 -13.97
CA ILE A 142 16.46 -1.58 -14.40
C ILE A 142 16.39 -0.91 -15.79
N GLU A 143 15.28 -1.06 -16.52
CA GLU A 143 15.12 -0.56 -17.89
C GLU A 143 14.03 0.51 -17.98
N LEU A 144 14.34 1.72 -18.46
CA LEU A 144 13.42 2.81 -18.87
C LEU A 144 11.99 2.80 -18.24
N CYS A 145 11.93 2.85 -16.90
CA CYS A 145 10.71 2.65 -16.09
C CYS A 145 10.12 3.94 -15.48
N ASP A 146 10.23 5.09 -16.13
CA ASP A 146 9.76 6.38 -15.57
C ASP A 146 8.38 6.81 -16.12
N GLY A 147 7.46 5.85 -16.25
CA GLY A 147 6.11 6.11 -16.71
C GLY A 147 5.27 6.91 -15.69
N ALA A 148 5.08 8.20 -15.92
CA ALA A 148 4.08 8.98 -15.18
C ALA A 148 2.69 8.82 -15.82
N PRO A 149 1.60 8.64 -15.06
CA PRO A 149 0.26 8.47 -15.64
C PRO A 149 -0.17 9.53 -16.68
N PRO A 150 0.08 10.85 -16.50
CA PRO A 150 -0.27 11.87 -17.49
C PRO A 150 0.54 11.76 -18.79
N ILE A 151 1.84 11.48 -18.67
CA ILE A 151 2.73 11.26 -19.83
C ILE A 151 2.27 10.01 -20.57
N THR A 152 1.93 8.96 -19.81
CA THR A 152 1.42 7.70 -20.36
C THR A 152 0.11 7.91 -21.10
N ASP A 153 -0.79 8.76 -20.61
CA ASP A 153 -2.03 9.06 -21.32
C ASP A 153 -1.83 9.87 -22.61
N ALA A 154 -0.88 10.80 -22.60
CA ALA A 154 -0.56 11.61 -23.76
C ALA A 154 0.17 10.80 -24.85
N ASP A 155 1.15 9.99 -24.45
CA ASP A 155 2.13 9.35 -25.34
C ASP A 155 1.99 7.83 -25.37
N CYS A 156 0.84 7.29 -24.97
CA CYS A 156 0.63 5.84 -24.81
C CYS A 156 1.10 5.04 -26.03
N ASP A 157 0.76 5.46 -27.26
CA ASP A 157 1.15 4.75 -28.47
C ASP A 157 2.67 4.61 -28.60
N ALA A 158 3.39 5.70 -28.37
CA ALA A 158 4.84 5.72 -28.46
C ALA A 158 5.47 4.82 -27.39
N LEU A 159 4.93 4.87 -26.17
CA LEU A 159 5.37 4.02 -25.06
C LEU A 159 5.05 2.54 -25.33
N SER A 160 3.87 2.24 -25.87
CA SER A 160 3.46 0.86 -26.21
C SER A 160 4.26 0.26 -27.37
N ALA A 161 4.83 1.10 -28.23
CA ALA A 161 5.72 0.67 -29.31
C ALA A 161 7.17 0.48 -28.85
N PHE A 162 7.53 0.97 -27.65
CA PHE A 162 8.85 0.86 -27.07
C PHE A 162 8.93 -0.33 -26.09
N ALA A 163 10.09 -0.99 -26.00
CA ALA A 163 10.34 -2.11 -25.08
C ALA A 163 9.22 -3.18 -25.09
N GLU A 164 8.71 -3.53 -26.27
CA GLU A 164 7.62 -4.50 -26.45
C GLU A 164 6.31 -4.10 -25.71
N GLY A 165 6.14 -2.81 -25.43
CA GLY A 165 5.01 -2.24 -24.74
C GLY A 165 5.06 -2.37 -23.22
N LEU A 166 6.16 -2.89 -22.67
CA LEU A 166 6.38 -2.97 -21.23
C LEU A 166 6.47 -1.56 -20.64
N TRP A 167 5.67 -1.35 -19.60
CA TRP A 167 5.57 -0.10 -18.90
C TRP A 167 5.59 -0.34 -17.40
N CYS A 168 6.28 0.55 -16.69
CA CYS A 168 6.48 0.51 -15.27
C CYS A 168 6.53 1.97 -14.76
N PRO A 169 5.84 2.30 -13.67
CA PRO A 169 5.98 3.56 -12.95
C PRO A 169 6.89 3.37 -11.74
N TRP A 170 8.19 3.66 -11.86
CA TRP A 170 9.18 3.39 -10.79
C TRP A 170 8.76 3.94 -9.43
N MET A 171 8.18 5.14 -9.42
CA MET A 171 7.76 5.83 -8.20
C MET A 171 6.39 5.38 -7.69
N ALA A 172 5.86 4.26 -8.16
CA ALA A 172 4.58 3.72 -7.71
C ALA A 172 4.67 3.02 -6.37
N GLN A 173 3.62 3.22 -5.57
CA GLN A 173 3.42 2.59 -4.27
C GLN A 173 2.00 2.06 -4.22
N LEU A 174 1.83 0.79 -3.86
CA LEU A 174 0.52 0.22 -3.57
C LEU A 174 -0.05 0.89 -2.31
N VAL A 175 -1.19 1.58 -2.46
CA VAL A 175 -1.84 2.33 -1.38
C VAL A 175 -3.22 1.82 -1.01
N GLU A 176 -3.87 1.05 -1.89
CA GLU A 176 -5.11 0.33 -1.60
C GLU A 176 -5.12 -0.98 -2.38
N LEU A 177 -5.59 -2.05 -1.74
CA LEU A 177 -5.75 -3.35 -2.36
C LEU A 177 -7.15 -3.89 -2.06
N ARG A 178 -7.84 -4.36 -3.09
CA ARG A 178 -9.15 -4.99 -2.98
C ARG A 178 -9.16 -6.37 -3.62
N ASP A 179 -9.87 -7.30 -3.01
CA ASP A 179 -10.06 -8.66 -3.50
C ASP A 179 -11.41 -8.81 -4.20
N CYS A 180 -11.38 -8.83 -5.53
CA CYS A 180 -12.57 -8.99 -6.34
C CYS A 180 -12.90 -10.47 -6.62
N ARG A 181 -12.12 -11.43 -6.08
CA ARG A 181 -12.34 -12.88 -6.29
C ARG A 181 -13.38 -13.46 -5.34
N ALA A 182 -13.53 -12.85 -4.16
CA ALA A 182 -14.31 -13.41 -3.05
C ALA A 182 -15.80 -13.03 -3.08
N GLY A 183 -16.24 -12.13 -3.97
CA GLY A 183 -17.65 -11.77 -4.11
C GLY A 183 -17.88 -10.47 -4.89
N ALA A 184 -19.16 -10.15 -5.16
CA ALA A 184 -19.59 -9.01 -5.97
C ALA A 184 -19.19 -7.62 -5.44
N ALA A 185 -18.68 -7.54 -4.20
CA ALA A 185 -18.38 -6.28 -3.52
C ALA A 185 -16.94 -5.79 -3.70
N CYS A 186 -16.04 -6.60 -4.28
CA CYS A 186 -14.60 -6.34 -4.35
C CYS A 186 -14.04 -5.73 -3.04
N GLU A 187 -13.93 -6.59 -2.04
CA GLU A 187 -13.73 -6.22 -0.64
C GLU A 187 -12.34 -5.62 -0.41
N LEU A 188 -12.24 -4.65 0.50
CA LEU A 188 -10.95 -4.10 0.92
C LEU A 188 -10.11 -5.17 1.61
N VAL A 189 -8.85 -5.32 1.19
CA VAL A 189 -7.87 -6.15 1.89
C VAL A 189 -7.30 -5.32 3.05
N PRO A 190 -7.53 -5.73 4.32
CA PRO A 190 -6.99 -5.01 5.46
C PRO A 190 -5.47 -4.93 5.38
N ARG A 191 -4.92 -3.80 5.85
CA ARG A 191 -3.48 -3.60 5.98
C ARG A 191 -3.07 -3.85 7.42
#